data_AF-A0A8J6NE91-F1
#
_entry.id   AF-A0A8J6NE91-F1
#
_cell.length_a   1.000
_cell.length_b   1.000
_cell.length_c   1.000
_cell.angle_alpha   90.00
_cell.angle_beta   90.00
_cell.angle_gamma   90.00
#
_symmetry.space_group_name_H-M   'P 1'
#
loop_
_entity.id
_entity.type
_entity.pdbx_description
1 polymer ?
#
loop_
_entity_poly.entity_id
_entity_poly.type
_entity_poly.pdbx_seq_one_letter_code
_entity_poly.pdbx_strand_id
1 'polypeptide(L)'
;LMRLLEYFFSQGKTYHIHNNNLNIHALVPSTETGEFEELLGRKGKELLDFIQDTIVRVGKNYVEGKTQKEKDQALFFYLWCGPKSPFFGKHAMKTFERYFLIDTESHKEKTLYWKQNLQADAFKQKLLDEFGVRRVIFGHTPIDFSKGKQMASDDGVAINVDGGFAAAYYNRGHALVHTPHQLYGIILPTPEEMKEAEMKLESVPLSIELIDEFSHPMKIKDTEKGKKLNKRVDELLSRIRSLAKRNGLQTL
;
A
#
# COMPACT_ATOMS: atom_id res chain seq x y z
N LEU A 1 -0.85 -19.07 -17.36
CA LEU A 1 -1.85 -18.09 -16.87
C LEU A 1 -2.50 -18.54 -15.55
N MET A 2 -3.13 -19.71 -15.47
CA MET A 2 -3.84 -20.18 -14.26
C MET A 2 -2.97 -20.21 -12.99
N ARG A 3 -1.74 -20.72 -13.10
CA ARG A 3 -0.74 -20.69 -12.01
C ARG A 3 -0.44 -19.27 -11.47
N LEU A 4 -0.42 -18.27 -12.35
CA LEU A 4 -0.17 -16.88 -11.94
C LEU A 4 -1.38 -16.30 -11.21
N LEU A 5 -2.59 -16.56 -11.72
CA LEU A 5 -3.83 -16.14 -11.05
C LEU A 5 -3.96 -16.79 -9.67
N GLU A 6 -3.68 -18.09 -9.57
CA GLU A 6 -3.65 -18.81 -8.30
C GLU A 6 -2.65 -18.21 -7.32
N TYR A 7 -1.45 -17.85 -7.79
CA TYR A 7 -0.46 -17.15 -6.98
C TYR A 7 -0.99 -15.79 -6.49
N PHE A 8 -1.55 -14.96 -7.38
CA PHE A 8 -2.10 -13.65 -6.99
C PHE A 8 -3.24 -13.77 -5.97
N PHE A 9 -4.15 -14.72 -6.14
CA PHE A 9 -5.26 -14.90 -5.20
C PHE A 9 -4.84 -15.50 -3.85
N SER A 10 -3.78 -16.32 -3.82
CA SER A 10 -3.33 -16.99 -2.59
C SER A 10 -2.27 -16.19 -1.82
N GLN A 11 -1.36 -15.51 -2.52
CA GLN A 11 -0.24 -14.78 -1.93
C GLN A 11 -0.39 -13.26 -2.02
N GLY A 12 -1.17 -12.77 -2.99
CA GLY A 12 -1.39 -11.36 -3.20
C GLY A 12 -2.16 -10.74 -2.05
N LYS A 13 -1.73 -9.54 -1.65
CA LYS A 13 -2.37 -8.74 -0.62
C LYS A 13 -2.65 -7.35 -1.14
N THR A 14 -3.86 -6.87 -0.87
CA THR A 14 -4.33 -5.51 -1.20
C THR A 14 -3.59 -4.44 -0.38
N TYR A 15 -3.14 -4.81 0.81
CA TYR A 15 -2.20 -4.05 1.61
C TYR A 15 -1.31 -4.99 2.45
N HIS A 16 -0.13 -4.52 2.86
CA HIS A 16 0.78 -5.29 3.70
C HIS A 16 1.55 -4.40 4.67
N ILE A 17 1.55 -4.78 5.96
CA ILE A 17 2.40 -4.13 6.96
C ILE A 17 3.76 -4.84 6.98
N HIS A 18 4.82 -4.08 6.72
CA HIS A 18 6.20 -4.56 6.76
C HIS A 18 7.10 -3.52 7.43
N ASN A 19 7.92 -3.94 8.40
CA ASN A 19 8.81 -3.06 9.18
C ASN A 19 8.10 -1.82 9.75
N ASN A 20 6.90 -2.01 10.30
CA ASN A 20 6.04 -0.95 10.81
C ASN A 20 5.56 0.05 9.73
N ASN A 21 5.63 -0.27 8.45
CA ASN A 21 5.10 0.56 7.37
C ASN A 21 3.90 -0.12 6.72
N LEU A 22 2.81 0.63 6.53
CA LEU A 22 1.67 0.20 5.73
C LEU A 22 2.03 0.37 4.26
N ASN A 23 2.08 -0.73 3.51
CA ASN A 23 2.19 -0.71 2.05
C ASN A 23 0.79 -0.93 1.47
N ILE A 24 0.28 0.03 0.72
CA ILE A 24 -1.05 -0.04 0.10
C ILE A 24 -0.97 0.36 -1.37
N HIS A 25 -1.77 -0.27 -2.23
CA HIS A 25 -1.74 0.03 -3.66
C HIS A 25 -2.12 1.48 -3.97
N ALA A 26 -3.27 1.93 -3.45
CA ALA A 26 -3.83 3.24 -3.78
C ALA A 26 -4.18 4.04 -2.53
N LEU A 27 -5.23 3.68 -1.80
CA LEU A 27 -5.70 4.50 -0.68
C LEU A 27 -6.56 3.74 0.34
N VAL A 28 -6.74 4.36 1.51
CA VAL A 28 -7.86 4.07 2.42
C VAL A 28 -8.98 5.08 2.12
N PRO A 29 -10.19 4.64 1.75
CA PRO A 29 -11.28 5.56 1.44
C PRO A 29 -11.54 6.54 2.58
N SER A 30 -11.63 7.82 2.26
CA SER A 30 -11.84 8.88 3.24
C SER A 30 -12.75 9.98 2.72
N THR A 31 -13.48 10.61 3.65
CA THR A 31 -14.32 11.78 3.41
C THR A 31 -13.46 13.03 3.22
N GLU A 32 -14.09 14.13 2.80
CA GLU A 32 -13.46 15.45 2.74
C GLU A 32 -12.91 15.93 4.09
N THR A 33 -13.56 15.53 5.19
CA THR A 33 -13.15 15.89 6.56
C THR A 33 -12.05 14.99 7.12
N GLY A 34 -11.52 14.05 6.35
CA GLY A 34 -10.51 13.09 6.81
C GLY A 34 -11.06 11.99 7.72
N GLU A 35 -12.35 11.68 7.66
CA GLU A 35 -12.90 10.46 8.27
C GLU A 35 -12.79 9.27 7.33
N PHE A 36 -12.66 8.05 7.86
CA PHE A 36 -12.70 6.87 7.01
C PHE A 36 -14.11 6.68 6.44
N GLU A 37 -14.18 6.53 5.13
CA GLU A 37 -15.42 6.39 4.40
C GLU A 37 -16.00 4.98 4.59
N GLU A 38 -17.31 4.89 4.82
CA GLU A 38 -17.99 3.60 5.02
C GLU A 38 -18.48 2.98 3.71
N LEU A 39 -18.18 1.69 3.55
CA LEU A 39 -18.69 0.83 2.49
C LEU A 39 -19.14 -0.50 3.09
N LEU A 40 -20.39 -0.91 2.84
CA LEU A 40 -20.96 -2.15 3.35
C LEU A 40 -20.87 -2.30 4.88
N GLY A 41 -21.08 -1.19 5.60
CA GLY A 41 -21.03 -1.15 7.07
C GLY A 41 -19.62 -1.22 7.66
N ARG A 42 -18.57 -1.03 6.85
CA ARG A 42 -17.16 -1.14 7.27
C ARG A 42 -16.37 0.07 6.80
N LYS A 43 -15.34 0.43 7.55
CA LYS A 43 -14.41 1.54 7.24
C LYS A 43 -12.99 1.17 7.63
N GLY A 44 -12.02 1.98 7.23
CA GLY A 44 -10.62 1.83 7.65
C GLY A 44 -10.05 0.44 7.35
N LYS A 45 -9.35 -0.13 8.32
CA LYS A 45 -8.72 -1.44 8.21
C LYS A 45 -9.73 -2.58 8.09
N GLU A 46 -10.87 -2.50 8.77
CA GLU A 46 -11.92 -3.53 8.70
C GLU A 46 -12.46 -3.67 7.26
N LEU A 47 -12.64 -2.55 6.55
CA LEU A 47 -13.04 -2.55 5.15
C LEU A 47 -12.00 -3.25 4.26
N LEU A 48 -10.72 -2.94 4.45
CA LEU A 48 -9.65 -3.55 3.65
C LEU A 48 -9.52 -5.05 3.92
N ASP A 49 -9.63 -5.47 5.18
CA ASP A 49 -9.62 -6.90 5.56
C ASP A 49 -10.79 -7.65 4.91
N PHE A 50 -12.00 -7.08 4.96
CA PHE A 50 -13.18 -7.66 4.32
C PHE A 50 -13.03 -7.78 2.79
N ILE A 51 -12.43 -6.77 2.15
CA ILE A 51 -12.15 -6.79 0.70
C ILE A 51 -11.12 -7.88 0.39
N GLN A 52 -10.04 -7.97 1.17
CA GLN A 52 -9.02 -9.02 1.01
C GLN A 52 -9.63 -10.41 1.12
N ASP A 53 -10.45 -10.67 2.14
CA ASP A 53 -11.12 -11.96 2.33
C ASP A 53 -12.07 -12.30 1.17
N THR A 54 -12.73 -11.28 0.61
CA THR A 54 -13.58 -11.46 -0.57
C THR A 54 -12.74 -11.80 -1.80
N ILE A 55 -11.59 -11.16 -2.00
CA ILE A 55 -10.67 -11.48 -3.10
C ILE A 55 -10.14 -12.92 -2.99
N VAL A 56 -9.74 -13.34 -1.80
CA VAL A 56 -9.28 -14.73 -1.54
C VAL A 56 -10.40 -15.72 -1.84
N ARG A 57 -11.63 -15.44 -1.39
CA ARG A 57 -12.79 -16.31 -1.63
C ARG A 57 -13.15 -16.42 -3.11
N VAL A 58 -13.19 -15.30 -3.84
CA VAL A 58 -13.45 -15.28 -5.29
C VAL A 58 -12.37 -16.03 -6.04
N GLY A 59 -11.10 -15.78 -5.69
CA GLY A 59 -9.96 -16.45 -6.27
C GLY A 59 -9.97 -17.96 -6.09
N LYS A 60 -10.23 -18.42 -4.85
CA LYS A 60 -10.38 -19.84 -4.54
C LYS A 60 -11.48 -20.49 -5.37
N ASN A 61 -12.66 -19.87 -5.42
CA ASN A 61 -13.78 -20.39 -6.22
C ASN A 61 -13.43 -20.44 -7.72
N TYR A 62 -12.71 -19.44 -8.23
CA TYR A 62 -12.29 -19.41 -9.62
C TYR A 62 -11.31 -20.55 -9.95
N VAL A 63 -10.30 -20.77 -9.11
CA VAL A 63 -9.30 -21.85 -9.29
C VAL A 63 -9.94 -23.24 -9.16
N GLU A 64 -10.92 -23.40 -8.26
CA GLU A 64 -11.60 -24.67 -8.03
C GLU A 64 -12.81 -24.91 -8.96
N GLY A 65 -13.11 -23.99 -9.89
CA GLY A 65 -14.26 -24.12 -10.80
C GLY A 65 -15.63 -24.04 -10.11
N LYS A 66 -15.71 -23.38 -8.95
CA LYS A 66 -16.94 -23.22 -8.16
C LYS A 66 -17.73 -21.98 -8.58
N THR A 67 -19.05 -22.07 -8.42
CA THR A 67 -19.95 -20.93 -8.63
C THR A 67 -19.61 -19.78 -7.69
N GLN A 68 -19.61 -18.57 -8.23
CA GLN A 68 -19.39 -17.34 -7.47
C GLN A 68 -20.69 -16.87 -6.82
N LYS A 69 -20.58 -16.15 -5.71
CA LYS A 69 -21.73 -15.45 -5.12
C LYS A 69 -21.93 -14.13 -5.88
N GLU A 70 -23.18 -13.82 -6.24
CA GLU A 70 -23.51 -12.59 -6.96
C GLU A 70 -22.98 -11.33 -6.26
N LYS A 71 -23.11 -11.27 -4.93
CA LYS A 71 -22.59 -10.15 -4.12
C LYS A 71 -21.08 -9.98 -4.20
N ASP A 72 -20.33 -11.08 -4.33
CA ASP A 72 -18.86 -11.04 -4.42
C ASP A 72 -18.45 -10.54 -5.80
N GLN A 73 -19.16 -10.94 -6.85
CA GLN A 73 -18.96 -10.45 -8.22
C GLN A 73 -19.32 -8.96 -8.35
N ALA A 74 -20.44 -8.55 -7.74
CA ALA A 74 -20.85 -7.15 -7.71
C ALA A 74 -19.81 -6.28 -6.98
N LEU A 75 -19.26 -6.77 -5.86
CA LEU A 75 -18.18 -6.07 -5.17
C LEU A 75 -16.91 -6.00 -6.03
N PHE A 76 -16.50 -7.08 -6.70
CA PHE A 76 -15.36 -7.05 -7.62
C PHE A 76 -15.50 -6.00 -8.73
N PHE A 77 -16.69 -5.91 -9.33
CA PHE A 77 -16.97 -4.88 -10.33
C PHE A 77 -16.93 -3.48 -9.70
N TYR A 78 -17.53 -3.31 -8.52
CA TYR A 78 -17.50 -2.04 -7.78
C TYR A 78 -16.08 -1.62 -7.41
N LEU A 79 -15.20 -2.56 -7.05
CA LEU A 79 -13.81 -2.26 -6.70
C LEU A 79 -13.03 -1.65 -7.86
N TRP A 80 -13.43 -1.93 -9.11
CA TRP A 80 -12.79 -1.36 -10.29
C TRP A 80 -13.18 0.10 -10.57
N CYS A 81 -14.43 0.50 -10.31
CA CYS A 81 -14.97 1.79 -10.79
C CYS A 81 -15.74 2.60 -9.75
N GLY A 82 -15.96 2.05 -8.56
CA GLY A 82 -16.77 2.65 -7.51
C GLY A 82 -16.01 3.74 -6.74
N PRO A 83 -16.65 4.88 -6.41
CA PRO A 83 -15.98 6.00 -5.74
C PRO A 83 -15.47 5.67 -4.34
N LYS A 84 -16.10 4.74 -3.63
CA LYS A 84 -15.64 4.30 -2.30
C LYS A 84 -14.64 3.14 -2.37
N SER A 85 -14.21 2.74 -3.56
CA SER A 85 -13.23 1.67 -3.72
C SER A 85 -11.84 2.12 -3.24
N PRO A 86 -11.12 1.30 -2.47
CA PRO A 86 -9.72 1.56 -2.13
C PRO A 86 -8.78 1.49 -3.34
N PHE A 87 -9.24 1.07 -4.52
CA PHE A 87 -8.41 0.90 -5.72
C PHE A 87 -8.69 1.92 -6.83
N PHE A 88 -9.79 2.68 -6.75
CA PHE A 88 -10.22 3.56 -7.86
C PHE A 88 -9.80 5.02 -7.65
N GLY A 89 -10.11 5.59 -6.49
CA GLY A 89 -9.64 6.92 -6.09
C GLY A 89 -10.17 8.12 -6.88
N LYS A 90 -11.25 7.91 -7.65
CA LYS A 90 -11.93 8.95 -8.41
C LYS A 90 -13.43 8.90 -8.14
N HIS A 91 -14.11 10.02 -8.33
CA HIS A 91 -15.55 10.12 -8.06
C HIS A 91 -16.43 9.29 -9.01
N ALA A 92 -16.00 9.05 -10.25
CA ALA A 92 -16.70 8.27 -11.25
C ALA A 92 -15.74 7.81 -12.35
N MET A 93 -15.99 6.63 -12.92
CA MET A 93 -15.31 6.15 -14.13
C MET A 93 -15.91 6.82 -15.35
N LYS A 94 -15.08 7.54 -16.12
CA LYS A 94 -15.52 8.30 -17.32
C LYS A 94 -15.11 7.66 -18.64
N THR A 95 -14.84 6.36 -18.65
CA THR A 95 -14.36 5.64 -19.84
C THR A 95 -15.40 5.57 -20.95
N PHE A 96 -16.68 5.43 -20.60
CA PHE A 96 -17.76 5.47 -21.61
C PHE A 96 -17.83 6.84 -22.27
N GLU A 97 -17.85 7.91 -21.47
CA GLU A 97 -17.90 9.28 -21.97
C GLU A 97 -16.69 9.59 -22.84
N ARG A 98 -15.49 9.19 -22.41
CA ARG A 98 -14.25 9.34 -23.21
C ARG A 98 -14.29 8.65 -24.56
N TYR A 99 -14.98 7.52 -24.67
CA TYR A 99 -14.99 6.72 -25.89
C TYR A 99 -16.09 7.15 -26.86
N PHE A 100 -17.24 7.59 -26.34
CA PHE A 100 -18.45 7.75 -27.14
C PHE A 100 -18.98 9.19 -27.19
N LEU A 101 -18.56 10.08 -26.29
CA LEU A 101 -19.02 11.47 -26.25
C LEU A 101 -17.90 12.40 -26.73
N ILE A 102 -18.26 13.35 -27.60
CA ILE A 102 -17.34 14.38 -28.10
C ILE A 102 -17.07 15.44 -27.01
N ASP A 103 -18.06 15.68 -26.13
CA ASP A 103 -17.95 16.67 -25.06
C ASP A 103 -16.89 16.26 -24.03
N THR A 104 -15.75 16.93 -24.06
CA THR A 104 -14.59 16.65 -23.19
C THR A 104 -14.80 17.09 -21.74
N GLU A 105 -15.76 17.97 -21.46
CA GLU A 105 -16.11 18.32 -20.07
C GLU A 105 -16.68 17.12 -19.33
N SER A 106 -17.44 16.27 -20.03
CA SER A 106 -17.99 15.01 -19.49
C SER A 106 -16.92 13.96 -19.14
N HIS A 107 -15.69 14.10 -19.67
CA HIS A 107 -14.58 13.15 -19.48
C HIS A 107 -13.82 13.36 -18.18
N LYS A 108 -14.06 14.48 -17.48
CA LYS A 108 -13.27 14.90 -16.31
C LYS A 108 -13.47 13.94 -15.15
N GLU A 109 -12.38 13.35 -14.69
CA GLU A 109 -12.34 12.55 -13.47
C GLU A 109 -11.69 13.33 -12.32
N LYS A 110 -12.49 13.67 -11.31
CA LYS A 110 -11.98 14.27 -10.07
C LYS A 110 -11.39 13.18 -9.17
N THR A 111 -10.15 13.38 -8.73
CA THR A 111 -9.54 12.60 -7.65
C THR A 111 -10.26 12.90 -6.34
N LEU A 112 -10.35 11.90 -5.48
CA LEU A 112 -10.96 12.04 -4.16
C LEU A 112 -9.96 12.58 -3.12
N TYR A 113 -10.40 12.57 -1.86
CA TYR A 113 -9.79 13.32 -0.76
C TYR A 113 -8.47 12.76 -0.22
N TRP A 114 -8.11 11.51 -0.54
CA TRP A 114 -6.92 10.83 0.00
C TRP A 114 -5.65 11.69 -0.02
N LYS A 115 -5.30 12.23 -1.19
CA LYS A 115 -4.07 13.02 -1.35
C LYS A 115 -4.09 14.32 -0.56
N GLN A 116 -5.25 14.96 -0.47
CA GLN A 116 -5.44 16.20 0.28
C GLN A 116 -5.39 15.92 1.78
N ASN A 117 -6.07 14.86 2.24
CA ASN A 117 -6.10 14.44 3.63
C ASN A 117 -4.70 14.05 4.14
N LEU A 118 -3.84 13.46 3.31
CA LEU A 118 -2.45 13.14 3.69
C LEU A 118 -1.59 14.38 4.01
N GLN A 119 -2.04 15.60 3.69
CA GLN A 119 -1.36 16.83 4.14
C GLN A 119 -1.70 17.20 5.59
N ALA A 120 -2.77 16.64 6.16
CA ALA A 120 -3.21 16.93 7.52
C ALA A 120 -2.62 15.93 8.53
N ASP A 121 -1.96 16.44 9.56
CA ASP A 121 -1.36 15.63 10.63
C ASP A 121 -2.38 14.73 11.34
N ALA A 122 -3.59 15.25 11.59
CA ALA A 122 -4.67 14.49 12.20
C ALA A 122 -5.06 13.24 11.39
N PHE A 123 -5.06 13.33 10.05
CA PHE A 123 -5.38 12.20 9.19
C PHE A 123 -4.24 11.19 9.12
N LYS A 124 -3.00 11.68 8.99
CA LYS A 124 -1.81 10.82 9.07
C LYS A 124 -1.79 10.06 10.38
N GLN A 125 -1.96 10.73 11.52
CA GLN A 125 -2.00 10.09 12.83
C GLN A 125 -3.11 9.04 12.93
N LYS A 126 -4.31 9.35 12.44
CA LYS A 126 -5.42 8.39 12.38
C LYS A 126 -5.06 7.11 11.61
N LEU A 127 -4.37 7.24 10.47
CA LEU A 127 -3.87 6.09 9.70
C LEU A 127 -2.81 5.30 10.49
N LEU A 128 -1.88 5.99 11.16
CA LEU A 128 -0.86 5.33 11.97
C LEU A 128 -1.49 4.52 13.10
N ASP A 129 -2.48 5.08 13.79
CA ASP A 129 -3.18 4.43 14.90
C ASP A 129 -4.05 3.25 14.43
N GLU A 130 -4.83 3.43 13.36
CA GLU A 130 -5.71 2.40 12.78
C GLU A 130 -4.93 1.14 12.37
N PHE A 131 -3.73 1.31 11.81
CA PHE A 131 -2.92 0.20 11.31
C PHE A 131 -1.78 -0.21 12.25
N GLY A 132 -1.52 0.55 13.33
CA GLY A 132 -0.40 0.32 14.23
C GLY A 132 0.97 0.46 13.55
N VAL A 133 1.11 1.44 12.67
CA VAL A 133 2.29 1.66 11.81
C VAL A 133 2.94 3.02 12.11
N ARG A 134 4.11 3.26 11.52
CA ARG A 134 4.84 4.53 11.59
C ARG A 134 4.76 5.31 10.28
N ARG A 135 4.47 4.64 9.16
CA ARG A 135 4.44 5.23 7.82
C ARG A 135 3.41 4.58 6.94
N VAL A 136 2.97 5.32 5.94
CA VAL A 136 2.06 4.89 4.88
C VAL A 136 2.75 5.06 3.53
N ILE A 137 2.98 3.95 2.86
CA ILE A 137 3.61 3.86 1.54
C ILE A 137 2.49 3.52 0.55
N PHE A 138 2.30 4.38 -0.44
CA PHE A 138 1.19 4.29 -1.39
C PHE A 138 1.62 4.64 -2.82
N GLY A 139 0.74 4.38 -3.78
CA GLY A 139 0.94 4.74 -5.17
C GLY A 139 -0.32 5.29 -5.82
N HIS A 140 -0.61 4.86 -7.05
CA HIS A 140 -1.83 5.15 -7.84
C HIS A 140 -1.98 6.60 -8.35
N THR A 141 -1.37 7.55 -7.66
CA THR A 141 -1.37 8.97 -8.03
C THR A 141 0.06 9.40 -8.31
N PRO A 142 0.51 9.40 -9.58
CA PRO A 142 1.91 9.59 -9.89
C PRO A 142 2.40 10.97 -9.47
N ILE A 143 3.65 11.03 -8.99
CA ILE A 143 4.34 12.28 -8.66
C ILE A 143 5.26 12.71 -9.79
N ASP A 144 5.25 14.00 -10.07
CA ASP A 144 6.08 14.62 -11.10
C ASP A 144 7.37 15.14 -10.45
N PHE A 145 8.37 14.26 -10.33
CA PHE A 145 9.66 14.61 -9.72
C PHE A 145 10.39 15.72 -10.50
N SER A 146 10.16 15.83 -11.81
CA SER A 146 10.77 16.88 -12.65
C SER A 146 10.35 18.29 -12.24
N LYS A 147 9.24 18.43 -11.51
CA LYS A 147 8.74 19.69 -10.94
C LYS A 147 9.18 19.92 -9.50
N GLY A 148 10.18 19.17 -9.02
CA GLY A 148 10.70 19.28 -7.65
C GLY A 148 9.78 18.69 -6.59
N LYS A 149 8.82 17.83 -6.96
CA LYS A 149 7.99 17.12 -5.98
C LYS A 149 8.78 15.97 -5.35
N GLN A 150 8.64 15.82 -4.04
CA GLN A 150 9.28 14.75 -3.27
C GLN A 150 8.37 13.53 -3.14
N MET A 151 8.98 12.38 -2.86
CA MET A 151 8.31 11.11 -2.56
C MET A 151 7.63 11.18 -1.20
N ALA A 152 8.31 11.69 -0.20
CA ALA A 152 7.81 11.76 1.16
C ALA A 152 7.17 13.13 1.47
N SER A 153 6.22 13.14 2.41
CA SER A 153 5.86 14.34 3.15
C SER A 153 7.02 14.79 4.05
N ASP A 154 7.05 16.07 4.43
CA ASP A 154 8.13 16.67 5.24
C ASP A 154 8.39 15.94 6.58
N ASP A 155 7.37 15.28 7.13
CA ASP A 155 7.45 14.49 8.36
C ASP A 155 7.86 13.01 8.14
N GLY A 156 8.07 12.61 6.89
CA GLY A 156 8.45 11.26 6.49
C GLY A 156 7.36 10.19 6.73
N VAL A 157 6.11 10.59 6.98
CA VAL A 157 5.01 9.67 7.31
C VAL A 157 4.33 9.12 6.05
N ALA A 158 4.01 9.98 5.09
CA ALA A 158 3.33 9.59 3.85
C ALA A 158 4.36 9.54 2.71
N ILE A 159 4.52 8.38 2.08
CA ILE A 159 5.52 8.15 1.02
C ILE A 159 4.83 7.64 -0.23
N ASN A 160 4.87 8.44 -1.30
CA ASN A 160 4.36 8.06 -2.61
C ASN A 160 5.49 7.47 -3.46
N VAL A 161 5.35 6.19 -3.84
CA VAL A 161 6.33 5.46 -4.67
C VAL A 161 5.88 5.34 -6.12
N ASP A 162 4.80 6.00 -6.52
CA ASP A 162 4.34 6.03 -7.90
C ASP A 162 5.02 7.15 -8.69
N GLY A 163 6.06 6.79 -9.42
CA GLY A 163 6.77 7.69 -10.32
C GLY A 163 6.09 7.91 -11.68
N GLY A 164 4.94 7.29 -11.95
CA GLY A 164 4.32 7.32 -13.27
C GLY A 164 5.08 6.49 -14.30
N PHE A 165 5.29 5.20 -14.02
CA PHE A 165 6.08 4.29 -14.85
C PHE A 165 5.58 4.14 -16.29
N ALA A 166 4.28 4.31 -16.52
CA ALA A 166 3.72 4.21 -17.87
C ALA A 166 4.17 5.39 -18.76
N ALA A 167 4.36 5.12 -20.06
CA ALA A 167 4.75 6.12 -21.05
C ALA A 167 3.73 7.28 -21.17
N ALA A 168 2.45 7.03 -20.88
CA ALA A 168 1.41 8.06 -20.84
C ALA A 168 1.57 9.04 -19.66
N TYR A 169 2.43 8.74 -18.69
CA TYR A 169 2.74 9.60 -17.55
C TYR A 169 4.18 10.13 -17.66
N TYR A 170 5.10 9.64 -16.82
CA TYR A 170 6.45 10.20 -16.70
C TYR A 170 7.54 9.22 -17.16
N ASN A 171 7.16 8.02 -17.62
CA ASN A 171 8.08 6.95 -18.04
C ASN A 171 9.15 6.65 -16.97
N ARG A 172 8.78 6.80 -15.69
CA ARG A 172 9.72 6.81 -14.57
C ARG A 172 9.23 5.96 -13.42
N GLY A 173 10.09 5.07 -12.93
CA GLY A 173 9.81 4.26 -11.74
C GLY A 173 10.45 4.86 -10.49
N HIS A 174 9.94 4.53 -9.32
CA HIS A 174 10.58 4.85 -8.05
C HIS A 174 10.72 3.57 -7.23
N ALA A 175 11.75 3.52 -6.39
CA ALA A 175 11.96 2.44 -5.45
C ALA A 175 12.13 3.02 -4.05
N LEU A 176 11.68 2.29 -3.03
CA LEU A 176 11.89 2.64 -1.63
C LEU A 176 12.83 1.61 -1.01
N VAL A 177 13.93 2.09 -0.45
CA VAL A 177 14.96 1.24 0.16
C VAL A 177 14.97 1.47 1.67
N HIS A 178 14.71 0.40 2.41
CA HIS A 178 14.72 0.42 3.87
C HIS A 178 15.91 -0.41 4.38
N THR A 179 16.92 0.29 4.90
CA THR A 179 18.09 -0.31 5.56
C THR A 179 17.93 -0.26 7.08
N PRO A 180 18.82 -0.88 7.88
CA PRO A 180 18.79 -0.73 9.33
C PRO A 180 19.01 0.71 9.81
N HIS A 181 19.67 1.57 9.01
CA HIS A 181 20.06 2.92 9.40
C HIS A 181 19.29 4.02 8.69
N GLN A 182 18.75 3.76 7.50
CA GLN A 182 18.19 4.79 6.64
C GLN A 182 17.01 4.26 5.85
N LEU A 183 16.07 5.16 5.57
CA LEU A 183 15.01 5.02 4.60
C LEU A 183 15.24 6.05 3.51
N TYR A 184 15.37 5.62 2.26
CA TYR A 184 15.54 6.53 1.13
C TYR A 184 14.80 6.05 -0.10
N GLY A 185 14.31 7.01 -0.88
CA GLY A 185 13.76 6.81 -2.20
C GLY A 185 14.85 6.83 -3.26
N ILE A 186 14.72 5.96 -4.27
CA ILE A 186 15.49 6.02 -5.49
C ILE A 186 14.53 6.37 -6.61
N ILE A 187 14.76 7.52 -7.25
CA ILE A 187 14.08 7.90 -8.48
C ILE A 187 14.86 7.30 -9.64
N LEU A 188 14.22 6.36 -10.35
CA LEU A 188 14.86 5.65 -11.46
C LEU A 188 14.96 6.57 -12.68
N PRO A 189 15.97 6.37 -13.52
CA PRO A 189 16.09 7.04 -14.82
C PRO A 189 14.96 6.60 -15.76
N THR A 190 14.62 7.45 -16.73
CA THR A 190 13.77 7.03 -17.85
C THR A 190 14.58 6.18 -18.84
N PRO A 191 13.93 5.35 -19.67
CA PRO A 191 14.57 4.66 -20.79
C PRO A 191 15.39 5.60 -21.71
N GLU A 192 14.94 6.84 -21.91
CA GLU A 192 15.66 7.84 -22.69
C GLU A 192 16.95 8.30 -21.99
N GLU A 193 16.90 8.59 -20.69
CA GLU A 193 18.08 8.95 -19.88
C GLU A 193 19.10 7.81 -19.84
N MET A 194 18.64 6.56 -19.77
CA MET A 194 19.50 5.38 -19.83
C MET A 194 20.25 5.29 -21.17
N LYS A 195 19.55 5.50 -22.29
CA LYS A 195 20.17 5.50 -23.63
C LYS A 195 21.16 6.64 -23.80
N GLU A 196 20.84 7.82 -23.28
CA GLU A 196 21.74 8.98 -23.35
C GLU A 196 23.04 8.74 -22.57
N ALA A 197 22.94 8.20 -21.35
CA ALA A 197 24.11 7.84 -20.55
C ALA A 197 24.97 6.76 -21.24
N GLU A 198 24.35 5.76 -21.84
CA GLU A 198 25.05 4.72 -22.62
C GLU A 198 25.82 5.32 -23.81
N MET A 199 25.19 6.20 -24.60
CA MET A 199 25.83 6.86 -25.74
C MET A 199 27.02 7.75 -25.32
N LYS A 200 26.95 8.35 -24.14
CA LYS A 200 28.02 9.19 -23.58
C LYS A 200 29.09 8.41 -22.83
N LEU A 201 28.93 7.09 -22.64
CA LEU A 201 29.78 6.25 -21.78
C LEU A 201 29.83 6.78 -20.33
N GLU A 202 28.71 7.30 -19.84
CA GLU A 202 28.55 7.86 -18.50
C GLU A 202 27.72 6.93 -17.60
N SER A 203 27.78 7.15 -16.29
CA SER A 203 26.88 6.48 -15.35
C SER A 203 25.46 7.03 -15.48
N VAL A 204 24.49 6.12 -15.41
CA VAL A 204 23.08 6.50 -15.49
C VAL A 204 22.70 7.36 -14.27
N PRO A 205 22.06 8.53 -14.47
CA PRO A 205 21.73 9.41 -13.37
C PRO A 205 20.67 8.77 -12.46
N LEU A 206 21.03 8.55 -11.21
CA LEU A 206 20.11 8.13 -10.15
C LEU A 206 19.92 9.30 -9.18
N SER A 207 18.67 9.66 -8.92
CA SER A 207 18.35 10.64 -7.87
C SER A 207 17.94 9.90 -6.60
N ILE A 208 18.49 10.32 -5.47
CA ILE A 208 18.21 9.72 -4.16
C ILE A 208 17.55 10.78 -3.28
N GLU A 209 16.44 10.40 -2.67
CA GLU A 209 15.75 11.20 -1.66
C GLU A 209 15.92 10.54 -0.30
N LEU A 210 16.71 11.13 0.60
CA LEU A 210 16.80 10.64 1.99
C LEU A 210 15.51 11.01 2.72
N ILE A 211 14.77 10.01 3.17
CA ILE A 211 13.45 10.18 3.81
C ILE A 211 13.56 10.14 5.34
N ASP A 212 14.36 9.22 5.88
CA ASP A 212 14.60 9.14 7.32
C ASP A 212 15.98 8.52 7.61
N GLU A 213 16.57 8.94 8.74
CA GLU A 213 17.81 8.40 9.27
C GLU A 213 17.63 8.00 10.74
N PHE A 214 17.88 6.73 11.03
CA PHE A 214 17.68 6.15 12.34
C PHE A 214 18.94 6.33 13.19
N SER A 215 18.79 6.96 14.36
CA SER A 215 19.89 7.15 15.32
C SER A 215 20.54 5.84 15.77
N HIS A 216 19.82 4.72 15.70
CA HIS A 216 20.29 3.39 16.02
C HIS A 216 19.78 2.39 14.97
N PRO A 217 20.54 1.33 14.67
CA PRO A 217 20.12 0.33 13.69
C PRO A 217 18.82 -0.34 14.13
N MET A 218 17.81 -0.32 13.27
CA MET A 218 16.56 -1.03 13.48
C MET A 218 16.82 -2.54 13.45
N LYS A 219 16.40 -3.24 14.51
CA LYS A 219 16.51 -4.70 14.61
C LYS A 219 15.15 -5.35 14.36
N ILE A 220 15.14 -6.63 14.01
CA ILE A 220 13.90 -7.40 13.82
C ILE A 220 12.98 -7.29 15.05
N LYS A 221 13.54 -7.32 16.26
CA LYS A 221 12.78 -7.17 17.52
C LYS A 221 12.00 -5.85 17.64
N ASP A 222 12.42 -4.81 16.92
CA ASP A 222 11.81 -3.47 16.94
C ASP A 222 10.67 -3.34 15.91
N THR A 223 10.54 -4.33 15.02
CA THR A 223 9.46 -4.42 14.03
C THR A 223 8.20 -5.04 14.61
N GLU A 224 7.07 -4.80 13.96
CA GLU A 224 5.77 -5.44 14.23
C GLU A 224 5.90 -6.97 14.35
N LYS A 225 6.64 -7.59 13.43
CA LYS A 225 6.92 -9.03 13.45
C LYS A 225 7.75 -9.44 14.68
N GLY A 226 8.76 -8.65 15.03
CA GLY A 226 9.57 -8.88 16.23
C GLY A 226 8.76 -8.82 17.52
N LYS A 227 7.87 -7.83 17.65
CA LYS A 227 6.95 -7.71 18.79
C LYS A 227 6.04 -8.94 18.91
N LYS A 228 5.49 -9.43 17.78
CA LYS A 228 4.70 -10.68 17.75
C LYS A 228 5.52 -11.90 18.16
N LEU A 229 6.75 -12.02 17.69
CA LEU A 229 7.65 -13.12 18.04
C LEU A 229 7.99 -13.11 19.54
N ASN A 230 8.33 -11.95 20.10
CA ASN A 230 8.62 -11.82 21.53
C ASN A 230 7.40 -12.18 22.39
N LYS A 231 6.21 -11.68 22.04
CA LYS A 231 4.97 -12.08 22.71
C LYS A 231 4.77 -13.59 22.68
N ARG A 232 5.06 -14.24 21.55
CA ARG A 232 4.96 -15.70 21.42
C ARG A 232 5.98 -16.42 22.30
N VAL A 233 7.19 -15.90 22.41
CA VAL A 233 8.21 -16.44 23.34
C VAL A 233 7.70 -16.36 24.78
N ASP A 234 7.15 -15.22 25.19
CA ASP A 234 6.61 -15.03 26.55
C ASP A 234 5.47 -16.01 26.86
N GLU A 235 4.55 -16.19 25.91
CA GLU A 235 3.46 -17.19 26.02
C GLU A 235 3.99 -18.62 26.20
N LEU A 236 4.99 -19.00 25.41
CA LEU A 236 5.59 -20.34 25.47
C LEU A 236 6.35 -20.56 26.78
N LEU A 237 7.12 -19.56 27.24
CA LEU A 237 7.83 -19.62 28.52
C LEU A 237 6.85 -19.73 29.70
N SER A 238 5.76 -18.99 29.68
CA SER A 238 4.70 -19.10 30.68
C SER A 238 4.09 -20.51 30.71
N ARG A 239 3.81 -21.09 29.54
CA ARG A 239 3.33 -22.47 29.42
C ARG A 239 4.33 -23.48 29.97
N ILE A 240 5.61 -23.37 29.63
CA ILE A 240 6.68 -24.25 30.15
C ILE A 240 6.73 -24.16 31.68
N ARG A 241 6.77 -22.95 32.26
CA ARG A 241 6.79 -22.76 33.72
C ARG A 241 5.56 -23.39 34.39
N SER A 242 4.37 -23.23 33.81
CA SER A 242 3.15 -23.86 34.33
C SER A 242 3.21 -25.39 34.34
N LEU A 243 3.80 -25.99 33.32
CA LEU A 243 3.95 -27.45 33.20
C LEU A 243 5.03 -27.97 34.16
N ALA A 244 6.15 -27.26 34.27
CA ALA A 244 7.21 -27.59 35.23
C ALA A 244 6.67 -27.61 36.67
N LYS A 245 5.89 -26.59 37.05
CA LYS A 245 5.22 -26.51 38.36
C LYS A 245 4.25 -27.67 38.59
N ARG A 246 3.49 -28.09 37.57
CA ARG A 246 2.57 -29.25 37.66
C ARG A 246 3.30 -30.58 37.84
N ASN A 247 4.52 -30.69 37.32
CA ASN A 247 5.33 -31.91 37.37
C ASN A 247 6.31 -31.93 38.55
N GLY A 248 6.17 -31.05 39.54
CA GLY A 248 7.03 -31.02 40.72
C GLY A 248 8.47 -30.57 40.47
N LEU A 249 8.77 -30.04 39.27
CA LEU A 249 10.07 -29.46 38.95
C LEU A 249 10.10 -28.03 39.50
N GLN A 250 10.74 -27.82 40.65
CA GLN A 250 11.10 -26.48 41.11
C GLN A 250 12.12 -25.89 40.12
N THR A 251 11.80 -24.69 39.62
CA THR A 251 12.39 -24.01 38.46
C THR A 251 13.92 -23.82 38.51
N LEU A 252 14.57 -24.02 37.35
CA LEU A 252 15.81 -23.36 36.94
C LEU A 252 15.60 -21.85 36.74
#